data_AF-A0A917HDH4-F1
#
_entry.id   AF-A0A917HDH4-F1
#
_cell.length_a   1.000
_cell.length_b   1.000
_cell.length_c   1.000
_cell.angle_alpha   90.00
_cell.angle_beta   90.00
_cell.angle_gamma   90.00
#
_symmetry.space_group_name_H-M   'P 1'
#
loop_
_entity.id
_entity.type
_entity.pdbx_description
1 polymer ?
#
loop_
_entity_poly.entity_id
_entity_poly.type
_entity_poly.pdbx_seq_one_letter_code
_entity_poly.pdbx_strand_id
1 'polypeptide(L)'
;MSVSHDSRKGDKIYVIEGFIAKPYFDEEDNFDIMASTRLDVGDSVEYIDWYDKYVGDNLYKNIQYKHHITGEILGAVETYFVTEEVWNGLLDYFKNSDA
;
A
#
# COMPACT_ATOMS: atom_id res chain seq x y z
N MET A 1 -9.78 -5.94 -11.37
CA MET A 1 -9.75 -4.53 -10.94
C MET A 1 -8.34 -4.22 -10.52
N SER A 2 -7.80 -3.08 -10.96
CA SER A 2 -6.41 -2.67 -10.83
C SER A 2 -6.39 -1.26 -10.26
N VAL A 3 -5.67 -1.03 -9.16
CA VAL A 3 -5.60 0.26 -8.49
C VAL A 3 -5.11 1.36 -9.44
N SER A 4 -4.08 1.07 -10.25
CA SER A 4 -3.55 2.03 -11.22
C SER A 4 -4.52 2.41 -12.33
N HIS A 5 -5.51 1.57 -12.63
CA HIS A 5 -6.50 1.82 -13.68
C HIS A 5 -7.80 2.42 -13.15
N ASP A 6 -8.22 1.97 -11.96
CA ASP A 6 -9.56 2.22 -11.42
C ASP A 6 -9.57 3.39 -10.42
N SER A 7 -8.42 3.78 -9.85
CA SER A 7 -8.33 4.86 -8.87
C SER A 7 -8.00 6.23 -9.47
N ARG A 8 -8.51 7.28 -8.82
CA ARG A 8 -8.23 8.69 -9.07
C ARG A 8 -7.48 9.29 -7.90
N LYS A 9 -6.69 10.33 -8.16
CA LYS A 9 -5.99 11.07 -7.10
C LYS A 9 -6.96 11.51 -6.00
N GLY A 10 -6.63 11.17 -4.76
CA GLY A 10 -7.46 11.41 -3.58
C GLY A 10 -8.32 10.23 -3.16
N ASP A 11 -8.45 9.19 -4.00
CA ASP A 11 -9.19 7.99 -3.64
C ASP A 11 -8.50 7.23 -2.50
N LYS A 12 -9.31 6.58 -1.69
CA LYS A 12 -8.80 5.68 -0.65
C LYS A 12 -8.52 4.30 -1.25
N ILE A 13 -7.34 3.79 -1.00
CA ILE A 13 -6.94 2.42 -1.33
C ILE A 13 -6.49 1.71 -0.07
N TYR A 14 -6.62 0.38 -0.06
CA TYR A 14 -6.43 -0.43 1.13
C TYR A 14 -5.31 -1.43 0.93
N VAL A 15 -4.54 -1.65 1.99
CA VAL A 15 -3.44 -2.60 2.02
C VAL A 15 -4.00 -4.01 2.20
N ILE A 16 -3.68 -4.92 1.28
CA ILE A 16 -4.13 -6.32 1.34
C ILE A 16 -3.04 -7.30 1.82
N GLU A 17 -1.78 -6.85 1.79
CA GLU A 17 -0.62 -7.56 2.33
C GLU A 17 0.30 -6.56 3.03
N GLY A 18 0.67 -6.82 4.28
CA GLY A 18 1.45 -5.88 5.07
C GLY A 18 2.92 -5.77 4.63
N PHE A 19 3.50 -4.58 4.70
CA PHE A 19 4.87 -4.32 4.25
C PHE A 19 5.53 -3.14 5.00
N ILE A 20 6.87 -3.06 4.89
CA ILE A 20 7.65 -1.91 5.38
C ILE A 20 7.65 -0.84 4.30
N ALA A 21 6.86 0.21 4.49
CA ALA A 21 6.72 1.33 3.56
C ALA A 21 7.97 2.22 3.50
N LYS A 22 8.63 2.40 4.64
CA LYS A 22 9.87 3.17 4.75
C LYS A 22 10.76 2.55 5.82
N PRO A 23 11.87 1.89 5.44
CA PRO A 23 12.80 1.33 6.40
C PRO A 23 13.54 2.46 7.13
N TYR A 24 13.84 2.24 8.40
CA TYR A 24 14.73 3.06 9.19
C TYR A 24 15.96 2.24 9.58
N PHE A 25 17.13 2.86 9.45
CA PHE A 25 18.42 2.33 9.88
C PHE A 25 18.99 3.28 10.93
N ASP A 26 19.52 2.72 12.02
CA ASP A 26 20.13 3.51 13.09
C ASP A 26 21.52 4.03 12.72
N GLU A 27 22.21 4.68 13.67
CA GLU A 27 23.55 5.26 13.46
C GLU A 27 24.63 4.19 13.19
N GLU A 28 24.36 2.93 13.49
CA GLU A 28 25.25 1.79 13.25
C GLU A 28 24.86 1.00 11.97
N ASP A 29 23.94 1.53 11.16
CA ASP A 29 23.38 0.90 9.96
C ASP A 29 22.61 -0.40 10.24
N ASN A 30 22.13 -0.58 11.47
CA ASN A 30 21.25 -1.70 11.82
C ASN A 30 19.79 -1.34 11.49
N PHE A 31 19.07 -2.31 10.93
CA PHE A 31 17.64 -2.16 10.64
C PHE A 31 16.81 -2.17 11.93
N ASP A 32 16.05 -1.10 12.18
CA ASP A 32 15.09 -1.03 13.29
C ASP A 32 13.66 -1.05 12.77
N ILE A 33 12.99 -2.18 13.01
CA ILE A 33 11.60 -2.41 12.60
C ILE A 33 10.60 -1.53 13.36
N MET A 34 10.89 -1.15 14.60
CA MET A 34 10.00 -0.36 15.45
C MET A 34 9.99 1.11 15.06
N ALA A 35 11.12 1.61 14.56
CA ALA A 35 11.26 2.97 14.03
C ALA A 35 10.84 3.08 12.54
N SER A 36 10.75 1.95 11.83
CA SER A 36 10.34 1.90 10.43
C SER A 36 8.85 2.20 10.25
N THR A 37 8.48 2.82 9.13
CA THR A 37 7.06 2.99 8.78
C THR A 37 6.54 1.70 8.18
N ARG A 38 5.59 1.08 8.87
CA ARG A 38 4.91 -0.14 8.44
C ARG A 38 3.45 0.15 8.08
N LEU A 39 2.97 -0.54 7.06
CA LEU A 39 1.55 -0.58 6.70
C LEU A 39 1.08 -2.02 6.85
N ASP A 40 0.00 -2.21 7.59
CA ASP A 40 -0.62 -3.50 7.87
C ASP A 40 -1.88 -3.74 7.04
N VAL A 41 -2.32 -4.99 6.98
CA VAL A 41 -3.54 -5.37 6.24
C VAL A 41 -4.74 -4.59 6.80
N GLY A 42 -5.48 -3.95 5.90
CA GLY A 42 -6.63 -3.11 6.21
C GLY A 42 -6.31 -1.65 6.50
N ASP A 43 -5.03 -1.28 6.59
CA ASP A 43 -4.65 0.12 6.58
C ASP A 43 -5.06 0.75 5.24
N SER A 44 -5.39 2.04 5.30
CA SER A 44 -5.73 2.81 4.11
C SER A 44 -4.71 3.91 3.86
N VAL A 45 -4.54 4.25 2.59
CA VAL A 45 -3.73 5.37 2.13
C VAL A 45 -4.46 6.13 1.03
N GLU A 46 -4.06 7.38 0.80
CA GLU A 46 -4.61 8.20 -0.28
C GLU A 46 -3.82 7.95 -1.56
N TYR A 47 -4.48 7.48 -2.60
CA TYR A 47 -3.89 7.30 -3.92
C TYR A 47 -3.50 8.65 -4.53
N ILE A 48 -2.30 8.74 -5.08
CA ILE A 48 -1.83 9.94 -5.80
C ILE A 48 -1.75 9.68 -7.30
N ASP A 49 -0.94 8.71 -7.70
CA ASP A 49 -0.65 8.35 -9.09
C ASP A 49 0.02 6.97 -9.16
N TRP A 50 0.45 6.52 -10.33
CA TRP A 50 1.25 5.32 -10.51
C TRP A 50 2.42 5.54 -11.46
N TYR A 51 3.43 4.68 -11.35
CA TYR A 51 4.59 4.70 -12.23
C TYR A 51 5.20 3.31 -12.36
N ASP A 52 5.89 3.07 -13.46
CA ASP A 52 6.64 1.84 -13.66
C ASP A 52 8.05 1.97 -13.05
N LYS A 53 8.51 0.91 -12.36
CA LYS A 53 9.83 0.83 -11.75
C LYS A 53 10.54 -0.45 -12.19
N TYR A 54 11.76 -0.30 -12.71
CA TYR A 54 12.64 -1.43 -13.00
C TYR A 54 13.44 -1.83 -11.76
N VAL A 55 13.49 -3.12 -11.45
CA VAL A 55 14.37 -3.70 -10.43
C VAL A 55 15.08 -4.90 -11.06
N GLY A 56 16.34 -4.72 -11.43
CA GLY A 56 17.03 -5.65 -12.33
C GLY A 56 16.32 -5.70 -13.69
N ASP A 57 16.03 -6.91 -14.16
CA ASP A 57 15.32 -7.16 -15.43
C ASP A 57 13.79 -7.13 -15.30
N ASN A 58 13.27 -6.96 -14.09
CA ASN A 58 11.84 -7.01 -13.82
C ASN A 58 11.23 -5.60 -13.84
N LEU A 59 10.07 -5.47 -14.49
CA LEU A 59 9.24 -4.27 -14.48
C LEU A 59 8.09 -4.43 -13.48
N TYR A 60 8.03 -3.53 -12.51
CA TYR A 60 6.97 -3.49 -11.51
C TYR A 60 6.14 -2.23 -11.69
N LYS A 61 4.81 -2.38 -11.56
CA LYS A 61 3.94 -1.22 -11.44
C LYS A 61 3.86 -0.79 -9.98
N ASN A 62 4.24 0.45 -9.70
CA ASN A 62 4.18 1.04 -8.38
C ASN A 62 3.04 2.04 -8.27
N ILE A 63 2.41 2.06 -7.10
CA ILE A 63 1.45 3.08 -6.70
C ILE A 63 2.17 4.13 -5.87
N GLN A 64 2.00 5.39 -6.23
CA GLN A 64 2.34 6.53 -5.40
C GLN A 64 1.15 6.87 -4.52
N TYR A 65 1.38 6.98 -3.21
CA TYR A 65 0.33 7.23 -2.24
C TYR A 65 0.81 8.17 -1.14
N LYS A 66 -0.15 8.78 -0.44
CA LYS A 66 0.10 9.62 0.73
C LYS A 66 -0.32 8.87 1.99
N HIS A 67 0.62 8.75 2.92
CA HIS A 67 0.37 8.13 4.21
C HIS A 67 -0.47 9.07 5.09
N HIS A 68 -1.61 8.62 5.60
CA HIS A 68 -2.55 9.51 6.32
C HIS A 68 -2.00 10.05 7.64
N ILE A 69 -1.17 9.27 8.36
CA ILE A 69 -0.65 9.67 9.67
C ILE A 69 0.52 10.65 9.53
N THR A 70 1.47 10.35 8.63
CA THR A 70 2.70 11.14 8.49
C THR A 70 2.57 12.24 7.42
N GLY A 71 1.59 12.14 6.52
CA GLY A 71 1.44 13.02 5.36
C GLY A 71 2.49 12.82 4.27
N GLU A 72 3.43 11.88 4.47
CA GLU A 72 4.51 11.60 3.51
C GLU A 72 3.97 10.95 2.23
N ILE A 73 4.59 11.30 1.10
CA ILE A 73 4.33 10.66 -0.19
C ILE A 73 5.34 9.53 -0.36
N LEU A 74 4.84 8.31 -0.49
CA LEU A 74 5.62 7.09 -0.61
C LEU A 74 5.18 6.32 -1.86
N GLY A 75 5.84 5.20 -2.14
CA GLY A 75 5.39 4.31 -3.20
C GLY A 75 5.76 2.86 -2.96
N ALA A 76 4.89 1.96 -3.38
CA ALA A 76 5.04 0.52 -3.24
C ALA A 76 4.39 -0.20 -4.44
N VAL A 77 4.71 -1.48 -4.60
CA VAL A 77 4.21 -2.30 -5.73
C VAL A 77 2.69 -2.39 -5.64
N GLU A 78 2.01 -2.29 -6.78
CA GLU A 78 0.53 -2.30 -6.87
C GLU A 78 -0.11 -3.50 -6.20
N THR A 79 0.54 -4.66 -6.19
CA THR A 79 0.02 -5.91 -5.60
C THR A 79 -0.26 -5.82 -4.10
N TYR A 80 0.32 -4.85 -3.39
CA TYR A 80 0.02 -4.61 -1.97
C TYR A 80 -1.32 -3.92 -1.73
N PHE A 81 -1.97 -3.40 -2.79
CA PHE A 81 -3.15 -2.56 -2.65
C PHE A 81 -4.36 -3.10 -3.40
N VAL A 82 -5.53 -2.76 -2.88
CA VAL A 82 -6.83 -2.90 -3.56
C VAL A 82 -7.64 -1.62 -3.46
N THR A 83 -8.60 -1.44 -4.37
CA THR A 83 -9.55 -0.32 -4.31
C THR A 83 -10.50 -0.45 -3.12
N GLU A 84 -11.12 0.65 -2.69
CA GLU A 84 -12.13 0.65 -1.62
C GLU A 84 -13.31 -0.28 -1.92
N GLU A 85 -13.75 -0.36 -3.18
CA GLU A 85 -14.81 -1.29 -3.60
C GLU A 85 -14.42 -2.76 -3.36
N VAL A 86 -13.22 -3.16 -3.78
CA VAL A 86 -12.72 -4.53 -3.58
C VAL A 86 -12.57 -4.82 -2.09
N TRP A 87 -12.04 -3.87 -1.32
CA TRP A 87 -11.90 -4.01 0.12
C TRP A 87 -13.24 -4.24 0.81
N ASN A 88 -14.26 -3.44 0.49
CA ASN A 88 -15.61 -3.61 1.04
C ASN A 88 -16.22 -4.95 0.64
N GLY A 89 -16.02 -5.39 -0.61
CA GLY A 89 -16.45 -6.71 -1.06
C GLY A 89 -15.80 -7.86 -0.29
N LEU A 90 -14.52 -7.75 0.06
CA LEU A 90 -13.82 -8.73 0.90
C LEU A 90 -14.38 -8.74 2.33
N LEU A 91 -14.60 -7.57 2.93
CA LEU A 91 -15.20 -7.49 4.26
C LEU A 91 -16.57 -8.14 4.32
N ASP A 92 -17.40 -7.91 3.30
CA ASP A 92 -18.74 -8.50 3.23
C ASP A 92 -18.67 -10.01 2.99
N TYR A 93 -17.75 -10.48 2.16
CA TYR A 93 -17.54 -11.92 1.96
C TYR A 93 -17.21 -12.62 3.28
N PHE A 94 -16.24 -12.12 4.04
CA PHE A 94 -15.81 -12.74 5.29
C PHE A 94 -16.85 -12.62 6.42
N LYS A 95 -17.62 -11.51 6.47
CA LYS A 95 -18.71 -11.37 7.44
C LYS A 95 -19.86 -12.34 7.18
N ASN A 96 -20.13 -12.65 5.90
CA ASN A 96 -21.25 -13.51 5.51
C ASN A 96 -20.83 -14.97 5.29
N SER A 97 -19.53 -15.29 5.25
CA SER A 97 -19.02 -16.67 5.15
C SER A 97 -19.04 -17.42 6.48
N ASP A 98 -19.20 -16.72 7.60
CA ASP A 98 -19.36 -17.30 8.95
C ASP A 98 -20.83 -17.57 9.33
N ALA A 99 -21.76 -17.56 8.35
CA ALA A 99 -23.20 -17.80 8.53
C ALA A 99 -23.65 -19.17 7.99
#